data_AF-A0A9N9XHH0-F1
#
_entry.id   AF-A0A9N9XHH0-F1
#
_cell.length_a   1.000
_cell.length_b   1.000
_cell.length_c   1.000
_cell.angle_alpha   90.00
_cell.angle_beta   90.00
_cell.angle_gamma   90.00
#
_symmetry.space_group_name_H-M   'P 1'
#
loop_
_entity.id
_entity.type
_entity.pdbx_description
1 polymer ?
#
loop_
_entity_poly.entity_id
_entity_poly.type
_entity_poly.pdbx_seq_one_letter_code
_entity_poly.pdbx_strand_id
1 'polypeptide(L)' 'MDCCKKGESRTIVKQCKFTKKDGTVVDCECTCTCKCENDCKGQNCPGKNGCNCDCSEETAKLGPDGKYRCTCECKC' A
#
# COMPACT_ATOMS: atom_id res chain seq x y z
N MET A 1 -4.10 14.79 -4.92
CA MET A 1 -4.57 14.28 -3.62
C MET A 1 -3.37 13.63 -2.97
N ASP A 2 -2.73 14.38 -2.09
CA ASP A 2 -1.44 14.06 -1.47
C ASP A 2 -1.61 12.99 -0.39
N CYS A 3 -0.64 12.07 -0.26
CA CYS A 3 -0.74 10.97 0.70
C CYS A 3 -0.67 11.47 2.17
N CYS A 4 0.22 12.42 2.45
CA CYS A 4 0.38 13.14 3.71
C CYS A 4 0.88 14.58 3.43
N LYS A 5 0.81 15.48 4.42
CA LYS A 5 1.46 16.81 4.32
C LYS A 5 2.83 16.78 4.97
N LYS A 6 3.66 17.79 4.67
CA LYS A 6 4.97 17.97 5.30
C LYS A 6 4.88 17.93 6.83
N GLY A 7 5.75 17.14 7.44
CA GLY A 7 5.81 16.88 8.88
C GLY A 7 4.78 15.87 9.38
N GLU A 8 3.91 15.33 8.53
CA GLU A 8 2.90 14.34 8.92
C GLU A 8 3.32 12.91 8.53
N SER A 9 2.79 11.97 9.33
CA SER A 9 2.75 10.57 8.96
C SER A 9 1.29 10.13 8.89
N ARG A 10 0.92 9.42 7.82
CA ARG A 10 -0.43 8.92 7.62
C ARG A 10 -0.41 7.46 7.23
N THR A 11 -1.23 6.68 7.91
CA THR A 11 -1.48 5.30 7.55
C THR A 11 -2.82 5.20 6.81
N ILE A 12 -2.83 4.51 5.67
CA ILE A 12 -4.00 4.30 4.82
C ILE A 12 -4.09 2.81 4.55
N VAL A 13 -5.28 2.24 4.69
CA VAL A 13 -5.55 0.85 4.29
C VAL A 13 -6.18 0.86 2.91
N LYS A 14 -5.64 0.04 2.00
CA LYS A 14 -6.12 -0.14 0.64
C LYS A 14 -6.45 -1.60 0.42
N GLN A 15 -7.65 -1.87 -0.06
CA GLN A 15 -8.02 -3.20 -0.51
C GLN A 15 -7.65 -3.35 -1.99
N CYS A 16 -6.88 -4.38 -2.32
CA CYS A 16 -6.54 -4.79 -3.67
C CYS A 16 -6.81 -6.28 -3.85
N LYS A 17 -6.80 -6.73 -5.09
CA LYS A 17 -6.89 -8.15 -5.44
C LYS A 17 -5.67 -8.52 -6.25
N PHE A 18 -5.17 -9.74 -6.05
CA PHE A 18 -4.13 -10.30 -6.89
C PHE A 18 -4.45 -11.74 -7.25
N THR A 19 -3.91 -12.18 -8.39
CA THR A 19 -4.07 -13.55 -8.87
C THR A 19 -2.82 -14.32 -8.50
N LYS A 20 -2.99 -15.45 -7.80
CA LYS A 20 -1.93 -16.38 -7.48
C LYS A 20 -1.43 -17.12 -8.71
N LYS A 21 -0.29 -17.79 -8.59
CA LYS A 21 0.27 -18.63 -9.67
C LYS A 21 -0.65 -19.78 -10.07
N ASP A 22 -1.49 -20.27 -9.15
CA ASP A 22 -2.48 -21.33 -9.42
C ASP A 22 -3.75 -20.82 -10.13
N GLY A 23 -3.88 -19.50 -10.31
CA GLY A 23 -5.06 -18.87 -10.94
C GLY A 23 -6.12 -18.38 -9.96
N THR A 24 -6.02 -18.70 -8.67
CA THR A 24 -6.93 -18.18 -7.64
C THR A 24 -6.76 -16.67 -7.45
N VAL A 25 -7.86 -15.93 -7.53
CA VAL A 25 -7.92 -14.51 -7.18
C VAL A 25 -8.17 -14.37 -5.68
N VAL A 26 -7.34 -13.60 -5.00
CA VAL A 26 -7.47 -13.35 -3.56
C VAL A 26 -7.57 -11.86 -3.25
N ASP A 27 -8.38 -11.55 -2.26
CA ASP A 27 -8.43 -10.22 -1.65
C ASP A 27 -7.20 -10.01 -0.76
N CYS A 28 -6.60 -8.84 -0.87
CA CYS A 28 -5.43 -8.43 -0.12
C CYS A 28 -5.63 -7.02 0.44
N GLU A 29 -5.31 -6.86 1.72
CA GLU A 29 -5.42 -5.62 2.44
C GLU A 29 -4.03 -5.02 2.68
N CYS A 30 -3.70 -3.99 1.93
CA CYS A 30 -2.42 -3.33 1.99
C CYS A 30 -2.48 -2.10 2.89
N THR A 31 -1.66 -2.11 3.93
CA THR A 31 -1.47 -0.96 4.82
C THR A 31 -0.29 -0.14 4.34
N CYS A 32 -0.57 1.09 3.93
CA CYS A 32 0.40 2.03 3.42
C CYS A 32 0.70 3.07 4.48
N THR A 33 1.96 3.22 4.87
CA THR A 33 2.40 4.28 5.77
C THR A 33 3.17 5.32 4.96
N CYS A 34 2.57 6.48 4.75
CA CYS A 34 3.24 7.61 4.13
C CYS A 34 3.86 8.49 5.22
N LYS A 35 5.16 8.75 5.12
CA LYS A 35 5.88 9.73 5.94
C LYS A 35 6.34 10.83 4.99
N CYS A 36 5.92 12.06 5.27
CA CYS A 36 6.22 13.24 4.47
C CYS A 36 7.13 14.17 5.29
N GLU A 37 8.43 13.98 5.24
CA GLU A 37 9.43 14.88 5.83
C GLU A 37 9.51 16.21 5.04
N ASN A 38 9.19 16.19 3.73
CA ASN A 38 9.14 17.37 2.87
C ASN A 38 7.77 17.58 2.19
N ASP A 39 7.66 18.69 1.44
CA ASP A 39 6.47 19.03 0.66
C ASP A 39 6.37 18.05 -0.53
N CYS A 40 5.50 17.06 -0.41
CA CYS A 40 5.36 16.00 -1.40
C CYS A 40 4.61 16.48 -2.64
N LYS A 41 5.26 17.33 -3.43
CA LYS A 41 4.73 17.83 -4.70
C LYS A 41 4.76 16.71 -5.76
N GLY A 42 3.67 15.96 -5.82
CA GLY A 42 3.18 15.32 -7.04
C GLY A 42 3.89 14.08 -7.59
N GLN A 43 4.97 13.54 -6.99
CA GLN A 43 5.75 12.46 -7.65
C GLN A 43 6.20 11.28 -6.77
N ASN A 44 6.38 11.42 -5.46
CA ASN A 44 7.04 10.36 -4.65
C ASN A 44 6.12 9.24 -4.14
N CYS A 45 4.83 9.32 -4.44
CA CYS A 45 3.84 8.33 -4.05
C CYS A 45 3.01 8.00 -5.29
N PRO A 46 3.56 7.19 -6.23
CA PRO A 46 2.86 6.91 -7.48
C PRO A 46 1.47 6.31 -7.18
N GLY A 47 0.43 6.82 -7.83
CA GLY A 47 -0.94 6.32 -7.70
C GLY A 47 -1.97 7.36 -7.23
N LYS A 48 -3.20 7.29 -7.77
CA LYS A 48 -4.36 7.97 -7.17
C LYS A 48 -4.48 7.46 -5.72
N ASN A 49 -4.36 8.35 -4.73
CA ASN A 49 -4.26 8.06 -3.27
C ASN A 49 -2.89 7.60 -2.75
N GLY A 50 -1.80 7.85 -3.48
CA GLY A 50 -0.46 7.90 -2.90
C GLY A 50 0.15 6.58 -2.43
N CYS A 51 -0.48 5.44 -2.73
CA CYS A 51 0.10 4.14 -2.42
C CYS A 51 -0.03 3.16 -3.59
N ASN A 52 1.12 2.84 -4.18
CA ASN A 52 1.31 1.77 -5.16
C ASN A 52 1.93 0.53 -4.51
N CYS A 53 1.37 0.06 -3.39
CA CYS A 53 1.68 -1.28 -2.95
C CYS A 53 1.35 -2.24 -4.11
N ASP A 54 2.37 -2.88 -4.66
CA ASP A 54 2.17 -4.01 -5.55
C ASP A 54 1.64 -5.16 -4.71
N CYS A 55 0.36 -5.45 -4.89
CA CYS A 55 -0.34 -6.54 -4.26
C CYS A 55 0.04 -7.80 -5.05
N SER A 56 0.94 -8.63 -4.53
CA SER A 56 1.34 -9.88 -5.17
C SER A 56 1.63 -10.97 -4.15
N GLU A 57 1.71 -12.22 -4.60
CA GLU A 57 1.98 -13.37 -3.72
C GLU A 57 3.33 -13.25 -2.99
N GLU A 58 4.27 -12.49 -3.58
CA GLU A 58 5.60 -12.25 -3.02
C GLU A 58 5.61 -11.18 -1.91
N THR A 59 4.72 -10.19 -2.01
CA THR A 59 4.67 -9.04 -1.08
C THR A 59 3.57 -9.19 -0.02
N ALA A 60 2.50 -9.93 -0.34
CA ALA A 60 1.35 -10.14 0.52
C ALA A 60 1.55 -11.38 1.41
N LYS A 61 1.40 -11.18 2.73
CA LYS A 61 1.48 -12.24 3.73
C LYS A 61 0.10 -12.74 4.09
N LEU A 62 -0.09 -14.06 4.09
CA LEU A 62 -1.32 -14.67 4.56
C LEU A 62 -1.39 -14.59 6.09
N GLY A 63 -2.40 -13.89 6.61
CA GLY A 63 -2.67 -13.81 8.04
C GLY A 63 -3.33 -15.08 8.60
N PRO A 64 -3.35 -15.25 9.93
CA PRO A 64 -4.00 -16.39 10.60
C PRO A 64 -5.52 -16.43 10.37
N ASP A 65 -6.12 -15.30 10.00
CA ASP A 65 -7.53 -15.18 9.62
C ASP A 65 -7.83 -15.50 8.15
N GLY A 66 -6.82 -15.98 7.39
CA GLY A 66 -6.98 -16.37 5.99
C GLY A 66 -7.00 -15.20 5.00
N LYS A 67 -6.76 -13.96 5.46
CA LYS A 67 -6.68 -12.77 4.59
C LYS A 67 -5.24 -12.45 4.24
N TYR A 68 -5.02 -12.08 2.98
CA TYR A 68 -3.73 -11.55 2.56
C TYR A 68 -3.58 -10.11 3.04
N ARG A 69 -2.43 -9.77 3.61
CA ARG A 69 -2.09 -8.42 4.02
C ARG A 69 -0.73 -8.03 3.50
N CYS A 70 -0.59 -6.80 3.03
CA CYS A 70 0.71 -6.26 2.66
C CYS A 70 0.98 -4.96 3.40
N THR A 71 2.25 -4.58 3.54
CA THR A 71 2.62 -3.31 4.19
C THR A 71 3.66 -2.61 3.35
N CYS A 72 3.43 -1.34 3.03
CA CYS A 72 4.41 -0.52 2.33
C CYS A 72 4.64 0.78 3.08
N GLU A 73 5.89 1.24 3.08
CA GLU A 73 6.25 2.55 3.60
C GLU A 73 6.63 3.44 2.42
N CYS A 74 5.94 4.56 2.27
CA CYS A 74 6.31 5.60 1.31
C CYS A 74 6.98 6.73 2.08
N LYS A 75 8.23 7.02 1.74
CA LYS A 75 8.94 8.18 2.26
C LYS A 75 9.08 9.23 1.18
N CYS A 76 8.75 10.44 1.57
CA CYS A 76 8.90 11.69 0.88
C CYS A 76 9.15 12.75 2.00
#